data_AF-A0A2D6LJD7-F1
#
_entry.id   AF-A0A2D6LJD7-F1
#
_cell.length_a   1.000
_cell.length_b   1.000
_cell.length_c   1.000
_cell.angle_alpha   90.00
_cell.angle_beta   90.00
_cell.angle_gamma   90.00
#
_symmetry.space_group_name_H-M   'P 1'
#
loop_
_entity.id
_entity.type
_entity.pdbx_description
1 polymer ?
#
loop_
_entity_poly.entity_id
_entity_poly.type
_entity_poly.pdbx_seq_one_letter_code
_entity_poly.pdbx_strand_id
1 'polypeptide(L)'
;MVAKNGRAKKQIDSVLSLKGFDIQEMRAEDIPSLVDQEMWTYFGLTTTEYLAEYQLANPQTELSYWEIPWRDGQCLYNQPMICVIGKRNLIKKEISALDSIKVAIERNTRNLSTAVVSEYLKQESITTENITIRQLSGEVEALVMKGDADMCVEIVSSGTTVDNYGLEIYRDVFPIDLVVVANTNYIKQLRERE
;
A
#
# COMPACT_ATOMS: atom_id res chain seq x y z
N MET A 1 9.86 -9.32 -14.09
CA MET A 1 9.29 -9.96 -12.88
C MET A 1 7.88 -9.44 -12.64
N VAL A 2 7.00 -10.28 -12.11
CA VAL A 2 5.57 -9.97 -11.95
C VAL A 2 5.07 -10.42 -10.59
N ALA A 3 4.23 -9.61 -9.95
CA ALA A 3 3.60 -9.96 -8.69
C ALA A 3 2.70 -11.21 -8.80
N LYS A 4 2.95 -12.18 -7.94
CA LYS A 4 2.16 -13.40 -7.77
C LYS A 4 0.94 -13.11 -6.90
N ASN A 5 -0.12 -12.50 -7.43
CA ASN A 5 -1.36 -12.31 -6.66
C ASN A 5 -2.66 -12.33 -7.50
N GLY A 6 -3.68 -12.99 -6.94
CA GLY A 6 -4.89 -13.44 -7.65
C GLY A 6 -5.90 -12.38 -8.08
N ARG A 7 -5.88 -11.16 -7.53
CA ARG A 7 -6.82 -10.08 -7.91
C ARG A 7 -6.36 -9.23 -9.08
N ALA A 8 -5.07 -8.90 -9.15
CA ALA A 8 -4.47 -8.17 -10.27
C ALA A 8 -4.26 -9.05 -11.51
N LYS A 9 -4.43 -10.38 -11.39
CA LYS A 9 -4.08 -11.35 -12.41
C LYS A 9 -4.68 -11.04 -13.79
N LYS A 10 -5.93 -10.59 -13.88
CA LYS A 10 -6.55 -10.24 -15.17
C LYS A 10 -5.87 -9.05 -15.85
N GLN A 11 -5.52 -8.00 -15.10
CA GLN A 11 -4.80 -6.84 -15.67
C GLN A 11 -3.34 -7.20 -15.96
N ILE A 12 -2.69 -7.96 -15.08
CA ILE A 12 -1.34 -8.48 -15.28
C ILE A 12 -1.28 -9.33 -16.56
N ASP A 13 -2.17 -10.30 -16.73
CA ASP A 13 -2.22 -11.19 -17.91
C ASP A 13 -2.38 -10.40 -19.22
N SER A 14 -3.09 -9.25 -19.20
CA SER A 14 -3.19 -8.36 -20.35
C SER A 14 -1.84 -7.72 -20.73
N VAL A 15 -1.02 -7.39 -19.73
CA VAL A 15 0.34 -6.85 -19.89
C VAL A 15 1.34 -7.94 -20.30
N LEU A 16 1.16 -9.17 -19.82
CA LEU A 16 2.05 -10.31 -20.08
C LEU A 16 1.90 -10.96 -21.46
N SER A 17 0.93 -10.54 -22.27
CA SER A 17 0.77 -10.99 -23.65
C SER A 17 1.87 -10.50 -24.61
N LEU A 18 2.83 -9.72 -24.12
CA LEU A 18 3.94 -9.17 -24.89
C LEU A 18 4.99 -10.26 -25.20
N LYS A 19 5.15 -10.58 -26.49
CA LYS A 19 6.20 -11.50 -26.97
C LYS A 19 7.59 -10.93 -26.67
N GLY A 20 8.50 -11.76 -26.18
CA GLY A 20 9.93 -11.42 -26.04
C GLY A 20 10.44 -11.20 -24.61
N PHE A 21 9.60 -11.40 -23.58
CA PHE A 21 10.00 -11.33 -22.18
C PHE A 21 10.02 -12.71 -21.51
N ASP A 22 11.03 -12.98 -20.68
CA ASP A 22 11.00 -14.07 -19.71
C ASP A 22 10.30 -13.57 -18.43
N ILE A 23 9.26 -14.28 -17.99
CA ILE A 23 8.39 -13.84 -16.91
C ILE A 23 8.66 -14.69 -15.67
N GLN A 24 9.11 -14.04 -14.61
CA GLN A 24 9.27 -14.64 -13.29
C GLN A 24 8.23 -14.08 -12.32
N GLU A 25 7.49 -14.97 -11.66
CA GLU A 25 6.53 -14.62 -10.61
C GLU A 25 7.23 -14.47 -9.25
N MET A 26 7.05 -13.32 -8.60
CA MET A 26 7.62 -12.97 -7.29
C MET A 26 6.54 -12.43 -6.36
N ARG A 27 6.82 -12.27 -5.05
CA ARG A 27 5.89 -11.53 -4.19
C ARG A 27 5.93 -10.05 -4.55
N ALA A 28 4.78 -9.37 -4.44
CA ALA A 28 4.65 -7.99 -4.90
C ALA A 28 5.58 -7.03 -4.13
N GLU A 29 5.72 -7.27 -2.83
CA GLU A 29 6.57 -6.51 -1.90
C GLU A 29 8.08 -6.67 -2.18
N ASP A 30 8.49 -7.79 -2.78
CA ASP A 30 9.91 -8.06 -3.04
C ASP A 30 10.41 -7.38 -4.34
N ILE A 31 9.49 -7.04 -5.25
CA ILE A 31 9.82 -6.55 -6.60
C ILE A 31 10.64 -5.26 -6.59
N PRO A 32 10.30 -4.21 -5.82
CA PRO A 32 11.11 -2.99 -5.80
C PRO A 32 12.57 -3.26 -5.42
N SER A 33 12.80 -4.02 -4.34
CA SER A 33 14.14 -4.37 -3.87
C SER A 33 14.94 -5.14 -4.91
N LEU A 34 14.32 -6.13 -5.56
CA LEU A 34 14.99 -6.93 -6.59
C LEU A 34 15.38 -6.09 -7.80
N VAL A 35 14.50 -5.20 -8.26
CA VAL A 35 14.78 -4.33 -9.41
C VAL A 35 15.85 -3.28 -9.09
N ASP A 36 15.92 -2.82 -7.84
CA ASP A 36 16.91 -1.83 -7.42
C ASP A 36 18.31 -2.43 -7.26
N GLN A 37 18.40 -3.65 -6.71
CA GLN A 37 19.68 -4.35 -6.45
C GLN A 37 20.28 -4.98 -7.71
N GLU A 38 19.45 -5.57 -8.58
CA GLU A 38 19.91 -6.22 -9.80
C GLU A 38 20.08 -5.16 -10.90
N MET A 39 21.32 -4.67 -11.11
CA MET A 39 21.65 -3.63 -12.09
C MET A 39 21.36 -3.97 -13.57
N TRP A 40 20.75 -5.13 -13.88
CA TRP A 40 20.66 -5.66 -15.25
C TRP A 40 19.25 -6.17 -15.59
N THR A 41 18.65 -5.58 -16.63
CA THR A 41 17.61 -6.17 -17.52
C THR A 41 16.26 -6.56 -16.92
N TYR A 42 15.89 -6.11 -15.72
CA TYR A 42 14.58 -6.42 -15.16
C TYR A 42 13.66 -5.20 -15.11
N PHE A 43 12.49 -5.36 -15.72
CA PHE A 43 11.31 -4.58 -15.36
C PHE A 43 10.55 -5.35 -14.28
N GLY A 44 10.09 -4.65 -13.25
CA GLY A 44 9.20 -5.18 -12.23
C GLY A 44 7.79 -4.67 -12.44
N LEU A 45 6.77 -5.53 -12.29
CA LEU A 45 5.37 -5.12 -12.22
C LEU A 45 4.85 -5.37 -10.81
N THR A 46 4.58 -4.29 -10.08
CA THR A 46 4.04 -4.30 -8.71
C THR A 46 2.94 -3.23 -8.59
N THR A 47 2.65 -2.77 -7.38
CA THR A 47 1.65 -1.76 -7.07
C THR A 47 2.26 -0.57 -6.33
N THR A 48 1.58 0.59 -6.37
CA THR A 48 2.09 1.85 -5.82
C THR A 48 2.40 1.78 -4.32
N GLU A 49 1.67 0.99 -3.54
CA GLU A 49 1.89 0.86 -2.09
C GLU A 49 3.22 0.19 -1.76
N TYR A 50 3.60 -0.87 -2.49
CA TYR A 50 4.88 -1.55 -2.24
C TYR A 50 6.06 -0.71 -2.75
N LEU A 51 5.88 0.01 -3.85
CA LEU A 51 6.88 0.97 -4.30
C LEU A 51 7.08 2.10 -3.28
N ALA A 52 5.98 2.69 -2.78
CA ALA A 52 6.04 3.76 -1.79
C ALA A 52 6.63 3.29 -0.46
N GLU A 53 6.24 2.10 0.03
CA GLU A 53 6.86 1.48 1.20
C GLU A 53 8.38 1.33 1.02
N TYR A 54 8.81 0.82 -0.13
CA TYR A 54 10.22 0.64 -0.42
C TYR A 54 10.99 1.95 -0.51
N GLN A 55 10.43 2.98 -1.16
CA GLN A 55 11.03 4.32 -1.28
C GLN A 55 11.15 5.02 0.06
N LEU A 56 10.17 4.86 0.96
CA LEU A 56 10.24 5.36 2.33
C LEU A 56 11.37 4.69 3.12
N ALA A 57 11.57 3.38 2.93
CA ALA A 57 12.65 2.64 3.57
C ALA A 57 14.03 2.91 2.93
N ASN A 58 14.07 3.23 1.64
CA ASN A 58 15.30 3.41 0.86
C ASN A 58 15.28 4.74 0.07
N PRO A 59 15.43 5.90 0.74
CA PRO A 59 15.30 7.21 0.07
C PRO A 59 16.33 7.50 -1.03
N GLN A 60 17.39 6.68 -1.11
CA GLN A 60 18.47 6.79 -2.10
C GLN A 60 18.25 5.89 -3.33
N THR A 61 17.11 5.18 -3.40
CA THR A 61 16.80 4.31 -4.54
C THR A 61 16.77 5.10 -5.86
N GLU A 62 17.24 4.46 -6.93
CA GLU A 62 17.24 5.04 -8.28
C GLU A 62 16.15 4.41 -9.16
N LEU A 63 15.12 3.83 -8.55
CA LEU A 63 13.96 3.31 -9.27
C LEU A 63 13.17 4.43 -9.95
N SER A 64 13.02 4.32 -11.27
CA SER A 64 12.00 5.00 -12.06
C SER A 64 10.78 4.10 -12.19
N TYR A 65 9.60 4.70 -12.37
CA TYR A 65 8.37 3.95 -12.56
C TYR A 65 7.40 4.60 -13.54
N TRP A 66 6.51 3.77 -14.09
CA TRP A 66 5.35 4.19 -14.87
C TRP A 66 4.08 3.61 -14.26
N GLU A 67 3.12 4.48 -13.96
CA GLU A 67 1.83 4.09 -13.41
C GLU A 67 0.89 3.59 -14.50
N ILE A 68 0.12 2.57 -14.15
CA ILE A 68 -0.96 1.98 -14.94
C ILE A 68 -2.21 2.05 -14.05
N PRO A 69 -3.16 2.94 -14.36
CA PRO A 69 -4.35 3.13 -13.52
C PRO A 69 -5.13 1.83 -13.32
N TRP A 70 -5.37 1.46 -12.07
CA TRP A 70 -6.20 0.32 -11.71
C TRP A 70 -7.66 0.75 -11.71
N ARG A 71 -8.40 0.47 -12.79
CA ARG A 71 -9.85 0.74 -12.82
C ARG A 71 -10.65 -0.53 -12.61
N ASP A 72 -11.39 -0.59 -11.51
CA ASP A 72 -12.28 -1.69 -11.17
C ASP A 72 -13.57 -1.17 -10.54
N GLY A 73 -14.69 -1.32 -11.27
CA GLY A 73 -16.02 -0.89 -10.81
C GLY A 73 -16.58 -1.68 -9.63
N GLN A 74 -15.90 -2.74 -9.17
CA GLN A 74 -16.22 -3.44 -7.92
C GLN A 74 -15.57 -2.79 -6.69
N CYS A 75 -14.59 -1.91 -6.89
CA CYS A 75 -13.97 -1.16 -5.80
C CYS A 75 -14.82 0.06 -5.43
N LEU A 76 -14.89 0.37 -4.13
CA LEU A 76 -15.63 1.51 -3.58
C LEU A 76 -15.23 2.84 -4.23
N TYR A 77 -13.94 2.99 -4.54
CA TYR A 77 -13.36 4.20 -5.14
C TYR A 77 -12.98 4.00 -6.61
N ASN A 78 -13.59 3.01 -7.29
CA ASN A 78 -13.21 2.56 -8.64
C ASN A 78 -11.75 2.05 -8.75
N GLN A 79 -11.05 1.91 -7.62
CA GLN A 79 -9.73 1.31 -7.44
C GLN A 79 -9.50 0.98 -5.95
N PRO A 80 -8.52 0.13 -5.59
CA PRO A 80 -8.15 -0.09 -4.20
C PRO A 80 -7.48 1.17 -3.60
N MET A 81 -7.68 1.37 -2.30
CA MET A 81 -7.15 2.53 -1.56
C MET A 81 -6.57 2.08 -0.22
N ILE A 82 -5.49 2.69 0.24
CA ILE A 82 -5.10 2.63 1.66
C ILE A 82 -5.98 3.61 2.42
N CYS A 83 -6.63 3.11 3.46
CA CYS A 83 -7.56 3.87 4.27
C CYS A 83 -7.18 3.82 5.75
N VAL A 84 -7.53 4.89 6.48
CA VAL A 84 -7.62 4.87 7.94
C VAL A 84 -9.03 4.41 8.31
N ILE A 85 -9.12 3.35 9.10
CA ILE A 85 -10.37 2.68 9.47
C ILE A 85 -10.48 2.69 10.99
N GLY A 86 -11.69 2.89 11.51
CA GLY A 86 -11.94 2.80 12.94
C GLY A 86 -13.35 2.33 13.27
N LYS A 87 -13.71 2.39 14.55
CA LYS A 87 -15.04 2.00 15.03
C LYS A 87 -16.09 2.98 14.52
N ARG A 88 -17.22 2.43 14.07
CA ARG A 88 -18.34 3.24 13.62
C ARG A 88 -18.87 4.13 14.74
N ASN A 89 -19.14 5.39 14.42
CA ASN A 89 -19.61 6.42 15.36
C ASN A 89 -18.61 6.82 16.46
N LEU A 90 -17.32 6.47 16.35
CA LEU A 90 -16.33 7.01 17.28
C LEU A 90 -16.13 8.49 16.95
N ILE A 91 -16.65 9.38 17.80
CA ILE A 91 -16.63 10.82 17.50
C ILE A 91 -15.22 11.34 17.72
N LYS A 92 -14.74 12.26 16.87
CA LYS A 92 -13.43 12.94 16.99
C LYS A 92 -13.06 13.34 18.42
N LYS A 93 -14.04 13.81 19.20
CA LYS A 93 -13.90 14.21 20.60
C LYS A 93 -13.45 13.06 21.51
N GLU A 94 -13.91 11.84 21.24
CA GLU A 94 -13.53 10.64 21.99
C GLU A 94 -12.09 10.24 21.69
N ILE A 95 -11.67 10.28 20.42
CA ILE A 95 -10.27 10.00 20.03
C ILE A 95 -9.32 11.01 20.66
N SER A 96 -9.66 12.31 20.63
CA SER A 96 -8.84 13.36 21.25
C SER A 96 -8.76 13.29 22.78
N ALA A 97 -9.68 12.54 23.41
CA ALA A 97 -9.71 12.33 24.85
C ALA A 97 -8.94 11.07 25.28
N LEU A 98 -8.38 10.29 24.33
CA LEU A 98 -7.57 9.12 24.65
C LEU A 98 -6.18 9.55 25.12
N ASP A 99 -5.75 9.03 26.28
CA ASP A 99 -4.39 9.20 26.80
C ASP A 99 -3.32 8.55 25.91
N SER A 100 -3.73 7.55 25.11
CA SER A 100 -2.90 6.84 24.13
C SER A 100 -3.75 6.30 22.99
N ILE A 101 -3.24 6.34 21.76
CA ILE A 101 -3.92 5.81 20.58
C ILE A 101 -3.19 4.54 20.11
N LYS A 102 -3.92 3.43 20.02
CA LYS A 102 -3.43 2.16 19.51
C LYS A 102 -3.82 2.01 18.04
N VAL A 103 -2.82 1.90 17.19
CA VAL A 103 -3.00 1.77 15.74
C VAL A 103 -2.49 0.42 15.29
N ALA A 104 -3.34 -0.36 14.63
CA ALA A 104 -2.93 -1.61 13.99
C ALA A 104 -2.57 -1.35 12.52
N ILE A 105 -1.44 -1.87 12.06
CA ILE A 105 -1.00 -1.75 10.66
C ILE A 105 -0.46 -3.08 10.14
N GLU A 106 -0.54 -3.27 8.82
CA GLU A 106 0.09 -4.41 8.16
C GLU A 106 1.62 -4.22 8.10
N ARG A 107 2.38 -5.30 8.31
CA ARG A 107 3.84 -5.32 8.41
C ARG A 107 4.56 -4.91 7.11
N ASN A 108 4.10 -5.41 5.97
CA ASN A 108 4.61 -5.17 4.62
C ASN A 108 4.32 -3.76 4.11
N THR A 109 3.46 -2.98 4.77
CA THR A 109 3.22 -1.55 4.46
C THR A 109 3.48 -0.66 5.67
N ARG A 110 4.42 -1.05 6.54
CA ARG A 110 4.65 -0.41 7.84
C ARG A 110 4.95 1.07 7.72
N ASN A 111 5.94 1.45 6.91
CA ASN A 111 6.42 2.83 6.81
C ASN A 111 5.34 3.71 6.20
N LEU A 112 4.70 3.24 5.11
CA LEU A 112 3.60 3.92 4.45
C LEU A 112 2.41 4.10 5.39
N SER A 113 1.99 3.05 6.09
CA SER A 113 0.87 3.10 7.03
C SER A 113 1.15 4.03 8.21
N THR A 114 2.39 4.04 8.70
CA THR A 114 2.82 4.97 9.76
C THR A 114 2.74 6.42 9.30
N ALA A 115 3.20 6.71 8.08
CA ALA A 115 3.13 8.05 7.49
C ALA A 115 1.66 8.48 7.29
N VAL A 116 0.82 7.59 6.76
CA VAL A 116 -0.62 7.80 6.56
C VAL A 116 -1.33 8.19 7.86
N VAL A 117 -1.13 7.42 8.93
CA VAL A 117 -1.73 7.68 10.25
C VAL A 117 -1.21 8.96 10.87
N SER A 118 0.10 9.21 10.77
CA SER A 118 0.69 10.42 11.34
C SER A 118 0.12 11.68 10.69
N GLU A 119 -0.03 11.68 9.37
CA GLU A 119 -0.63 12.80 8.64
C GLU A 119 -2.12 12.94 8.96
N TYR A 120 -2.87 11.84 9.09
CA TYR A 120 -4.26 11.89 9.52
C TYR A 120 -4.42 12.53 10.90
N LEU A 121 -3.68 12.07 11.92
CA LEU A 121 -3.80 12.60 13.29
C LEU A 121 -3.39 14.07 13.37
N LYS A 122 -2.37 14.47 12.60
CA LYS A 122 -1.96 15.88 12.49
C LYS A 122 -3.05 16.76 11.91
N GLN A 123 -3.70 16.33 10.82
CA GLN A 123 -4.81 17.08 10.21
C GLN A 123 -6.01 17.18 11.15
N GLU A 124 -6.26 16.15 11.94
CA GLU A 124 -7.31 16.16 12.93
C GLU A 124 -6.98 16.99 14.18
N SER A 125 -5.80 17.61 14.25
CA SER A 125 -5.29 18.36 15.42
C SER A 125 -5.25 17.51 16.69
N ILE A 126 -5.00 16.21 16.53
CA ILE A 126 -4.88 15.27 17.64
C ILE A 126 -3.39 15.22 18.01
N THR A 127 -3.04 15.73 19.18
CA THR A 127 -1.69 15.64 19.73
C THR A 127 -1.46 14.24 20.25
N THR A 128 -0.51 13.54 19.67
CA THR A 128 -0.31 12.13 19.94
C THR A 128 1.03 11.87 20.61
N GLU A 129 1.14 12.34 21.83
CA GLU A 129 2.34 12.11 22.64
C GLU A 129 2.54 10.61 22.93
N ASN A 130 1.51 9.77 22.75
CA ASN A 130 1.55 8.32 22.95
C ASN A 130 0.81 7.52 21.85
N ILE A 131 1.31 7.51 20.61
CA ILE A 131 0.88 6.51 19.60
C ILE A 131 1.58 5.18 19.87
N THR A 132 0.79 4.12 20.03
CA THR A 132 1.31 2.74 20.00
C THR A 132 0.95 2.08 18.68
N ILE A 133 1.95 1.75 17.87
CA ILE A 133 1.77 1.03 16.60
C ILE A 133 1.96 -0.47 16.84
N ARG A 134 0.94 -1.27 16.47
CA ARG A 134 1.00 -2.74 16.44
C ARG A 134 1.07 -3.22 15.00
N GLN A 135 2.13 -3.95 14.68
CA GLN A 135 2.35 -4.52 13.35
C GLN A 135 1.93 -5.98 13.32
N LEU A 136 1.10 -6.35 12.34
CA LEU A 136 0.63 -7.72 12.18
C LEU A 136 0.76 -8.18 10.73
N SER A 137 0.61 -9.49 10.53
CA SER A 137 0.47 -10.09 9.21
C SER A 137 -0.97 -10.55 9.06
N GLY A 138 -1.80 -9.73 8.41
CA GLY A 138 -3.23 -9.98 8.20
C GLY A 138 -4.15 -9.62 9.38
N GLU A 139 -5.46 -9.62 9.09
CA GLU A 139 -6.58 -9.37 10.02
C GLU A 139 -6.45 -8.10 10.89
N VAL A 140 -5.92 -7.02 10.31
CA VAL A 140 -5.69 -5.77 11.03
C VAL A 140 -7.02 -5.16 11.50
N GLU A 141 -8.07 -5.25 10.68
CA GLU A 141 -9.39 -4.71 10.99
C GLU A 141 -10.07 -5.47 12.14
N ALA A 142 -9.74 -6.76 12.33
CA ALA A 142 -10.31 -7.58 13.39
C ALA A 142 -9.88 -7.10 14.78
N LEU A 143 -8.70 -6.47 14.93
CA LEU A 143 -8.27 -5.89 16.20
C LEU A 143 -9.08 -4.64 16.57
N VAL A 144 -9.44 -3.82 15.58
CA VAL A 144 -10.31 -2.66 15.80
C VAL A 144 -11.69 -3.13 16.23
N MET A 145 -12.24 -4.13 15.53
CA MET A 145 -13.51 -4.76 15.89
C MET A 145 -13.51 -5.31 17.33
N LYS A 146 -12.44 -6.00 17.74
CA LYS A 146 -12.29 -6.56 19.10
C LYS A 146 -12.00 -5.50 20.17
N GLY A 147 -11.61 -4.29 19.78
CA GLY A 147 -11.20 -3.22 20.69
C GLY A 147 -9.76 -3.33 21.20
N ASP A 148 -8.93 -4.15 20.55
CA ASP A 148 -7.50 -4.26 20.83
C ASP A 148 -6.68 -3.13 20.19
N ALA A 149 -7.26 -2.46 19.19
CA ALA A 149 -6.79 -1.24 18.57
C ALA A 149 -7.94 -0.23 18.43
N ASP A 150 -7.62 1.06 18.42
CA ASP A 150 -8.58 2.15 18.27
C ASP A 150 -8.87 2.44 16.78
N MET A 151 -7.86 2.24 15.94
CA MET A 151 -7.92 2.38 14.49
C MET A 151 -6.91 1.45 13.80
N CYS A 152 -7.07 1.27 12.51
CA CYS A 152 -6.10 0.59 11.66
C CYS A 152 -5.87 1.30 10.34
N VAL A 153 -4.78 0.90 9.67
CA VAL A 153 -4.53 1.21 8.26
C VAL A 153 -4.57 -0.07 7.48
N GLU A 154 -5.39 -0.10 6.44
CA GLU A 154 -5.56 -1.29 5.61
C GLU A 154 -5.96 -0.90 4.18
N ILE A 155 -5.70 -1.81 3.25
CA ILE A 155 -6.12 -1.70 1.86
C ILE A 155 -7.61 -2.03 1.74
N VAL A 156 -8.41 -1.04 1.37
CA VAL A 156 -9.83 -1.18 1.09
C VAL A 156 -10.07 -1.25 -0.41
N SER A 157 -10.78 -2.31 -0.83
CA SER A 157 -11.25 -2.48 -2.20
C SER A 157 -12.77 -2.27 -2.26
N SER A 158 -13.58 -3.29 -2.03
CA SER A 158 -15.06 -3.18 -2.09
C SER A 158 -15.71 -2.55 -0.85
N GLY A 159 -14.97 -2.36 0.24
CA GLY A 159 -15.52 -1.93 1.54
C GLY A 159 -16.24 -3.03 2.33
N THR A 160 -16.49 -4.20 1.74
CA THR A 160 -17.30 -5.27 2.35
C THR A 160 -16.76 -5.73 3.71
N THR A 161 -15.45 -5.85 3.89
CA THR A 161 -14.85 -6.24 5.18
C THR A 161 -15.11 -5.18 6.26
N VAL A 162 -14.94 -3.90 5.91
CA VAL A 162 -15.19 -2.77 6.82
C VAL A 162 -16.64 -2.80 7.32
N ASP A 163 -17.59 -3.01 6.40
CA ASP A 163 -19.01 -3.11 6.74
C ASP A 163 -19.33 -4.34 7.59
N ASN A 164 -18.80 -5.50 7.23
CA ASN A 164 -19.03 -6.74 7.96
C ASN A 164 -18.53 -6.69 9.41
N TYR A 165 -17.47 -5.92 9.68
CA TYR A 165 -16.93 -5.71 11.02
C TYR A 165 -17.56 -4.53 11.76
N GLY A 166 -18.57 -3.87 11.17
CA GLY A 166 -19.23 -2.71 11.77
C GLY A 166 -18.28 -1.53 11.96
N LEU A 167 -17.27 -1.41 11.10
CA LEU A 167 -16.28 -0.34 11.10
C LEU A 167 -16.70 0.78 10.15
N GLU A 168 -15.92 1.86 10.13
CA GLU A 168 -16.05 2.93 9.16
C GLU A 168 -14.69 3.41 8.66
N ILE A 169 -14.66 3.88 7.42
CA ILE A 169 -13.49 4.54 6.84
C ILE A 169 -13.49 5.98 7.33
N TYR A 170 -12.53 6.34 8.19
CA TYR A 170 -12.35 7.74 8.61
C TYR A 170 -11.74 8.57 7.49
N ARG A 171 -10.85 7.97 6.70
CA ARG A 171 -10.15 8.65 5.62
C ARG A 171 -9.63 7.68 4.55
N ASP A 172 -9.84 8.02 3.29
CA ASP A 172 -9.12 7.49 2.14
C ASP A 172 -7.86 8.32 1.88
N VAL A 173 -6.70 7.67 1.75
CA VAL A 173 -5.41 8.38 1.81
C VAL A 173 -4.54 8.14 0.59
N PHE A 174 -4.36 6.88 0.18
CA PHE A 174 -3.40 6.55 -0.86
C PHE A 174 -4.03 5.64 -1.92
N PRO A 175 -4.16 6.12 -3.17
CA PRO A 175 -4.64 5.29 -4.27
C PRO A 175 -3.65 4.20 -4.66
N ILE A 176 -4.18 3.01 -4.95
CA ILE A 176 -3.39 1.86 -5.38
C ILE A 176 -3.57 1.65 -6.87
N ASP A 177 -2.48 1.85 -7.60
CA ASP A 177 -2.35 1.59 -9.03
C ASP A 177 -1.30 0.51 -9.28
N LEU A 178 -1.32 -0.05 -10.49
CA LEU A 178 -0.23 -0.93 -10.94
C LEU A 178 0.95 -0.05 -11.37
N VAL A 179 2.18 -0.51 -11.14
CA VAL A 179 3.39 0.20 -11.55
C VAL A 179 4.38 -0.73 -12.22
N VAL A 180 4.94 -0.26 -13.33
CA VAL A 180 6.15 -0.85 -13.92
C VAL A 180 7.34 -0.09 -13.36
N VAL A 181 8.24 -0.79 -12.66
CA VAL A 181 9.44 -0.24 -12.05
C VAL A 181 10.69 -0.69 -12.82
N ALA A 182 11.68 0.18 -12.93
CA ALA A 182 12.98 -0.10 -13.54
C ALA A 182 14.07 0.79 -12.94
N ASN A 183 15.31 0.29 -12.90
CA ASN A 183 16.44 1.09 -12.44
C ASN A 183 16.81 2.17 -13.48
N THR A 184 16.96 3.42 -13.04
CA THR A 184 17.22 4.57 -13.93
C THR A 184 18.53 4.44 -14.71
N ASN A 185 19.58 3.88 -14.11
CA ASN A 185 20.86 3.68 -14.79
C ASN A 185 20.74 2.67 -15.93
N TYR A 186 19.91 1.64 -15.75
CA TYR A 186 19.63 0.68 -16.81
C TYR A 186 18.90 1.33 -17.99
N ILE A 187 17.89 2.18 -17.74
CA ILE A 187 17.19 2.92 -18.80
C ILE A 187 18.16 3.81 -19.60
N LYS A 188 19.09 4.50 -18.93
CA LYS A 188 20.11 5.32 -19.58
C LYS A 188 21.00 4.47 -20.50
N GLN A 189 21.51 3.35 -20.00
CA GLN A 189 22.36 2.44 -20.79
C GLN A 189 21.64 1.86 -22.01
N LEU A 190 20.33 1.59 -21.94
CA LEU A 190 19.56 1.14 -23.10
C LEU A 190 19.51 2.21 -24.20
N ARG A 191 19.28 3.47 -23.83
CA ARG A 191 19.20 4.59 -24.79
C ARG A 191 20.54 4.90 -25.46
N GLU A 192 21.66 4.65 -24.78
CA GLU A 192 23.00 4.85 -25.35
C GLU A 192 23.40 3.77 -26.36
N ARG A 193 22.63 2.68 -26.46
CA ARG A 193 22.87 1.56 -27.41
C ARG A 193 22.03 1.67 -28.69
N GLU A 194 21.08 2.60 -28.75
CA GLU A 194 20.25 2.92 -29.94
C GLU A 194 20.90 4.02 -30.79
#